data_AF-A0A1A8MRE6-F1
#
_entry.id   AF-A0A1A8MRE6-F1
#
_cell.length_a   1.000
_cell.length_b   1.000
_cell.length_c   1.000
_cell.angle_alpha   90.00
_cell.angle_beta   90.00
_cell.angle_gamma   90.00
#
_symmetry.space_group_name_H-M   'P 1'
#
loop_
_entity.id
_entity.type
_entity.pdbx_description
1 polymer ?
#
loop_
_entity_poly.entity_id
_entity_poly.type
_entity_poly.pdbx_seq_one_letter_code
_entity_poly.pdbx_strand_id
1 'polypeptide(L)'
;VTVFHLAGLLSSRQRLHRELPLSAEELEDVFDSLDTDHTGHLTLAAFSSRFSQFLHGRRISVTDEPNQGLVPVFKAKEVLYQSQWEARLSGMEDEEEEGHFTMLLESLGASNVFEDPDEVRSLWAKLRRDEPHLLSNFEEFLARVTHQIKEAHQERTEMESALQRKAATHNSEIRHLYEEMEAQIKTEKDRLLLQDSERIQL
;
A
#
# COMPACT_ATOMS: atom_id res chain seq x y z
N VAL A 1 33.64 -25.45 6.28
CA VAL A 1 33.56 -24.32 5.32
C VAL A 1 32.45 -24.51 4.27
N THR A 2 31.79 -25.68 4.22
CA THR A 2 30.81 -26.05 3.17
C THR A 2 29.32 -25.83 3.52
N VAL A 3 29.00 -25.06 4.57
CA VAL A 3 27.59 -24.80 4.96
C VAL A 3 27.10 -23.41 4.52
N PHE A 4 28.00 -22.49 4.19
CA PHE A 4 27.63 -21.11 3.81
C PHE A 4 27.31 -20.89 2.33
N HIS A 5 27.59 -21.85 1.44
CA HIS A 5 27.36 -21.68 -0.01
C HIS A 5 25.96 -22.15 -0.48
N LEU A 6 25.31 -23.06 0.24
CA LEU A 6 23.96 -23.54 -0.12
C LEU A 6 22.85 -22.55 0.28
N ALA A 7 23.08 -21.72 1.31
CA ALA A 7 22.12 -20.70 1.74
C ALA A 7 21.99 -19.54 0.74
N GLY A 8 23.05 -19.24 -0.02
CA GLY A 8 23.03 -18.21 -1.07
C GLY A 8 22.19 -18.61 -2.29
N LEU A 9 22.22 -19.89 -2.66
CA LEU A 9 21.51 -20.44 -3.82
C LEU A 9 20.04 -20.78 -3.52
N LEU A 10 19.73 -21.24 -2.31
CA LEU A 10 18.33 -21.36 -1.86
C LEU A 10 17.66 -19.99 -1.73
N SER A 11 18.42 -18.96 -1.33
CA SER A 11 17.93 -17.57 -1.31
C SER A 11 17.65 -17.02 -2.70
N SER A 12 18.41 -17.38 -3.75
CA SER A 12 18.11 -16.95 -5.12
C SER A 12 16.89 -17.64 -5.69
N ARG A 13 16.68 -18.94 -5.42
CA ARG A 13 15.48 -19.66 -5.87
C ARG A 13 14.21 -19.16 -5.16
N GLN A 14 14.28 -18.87 -3.87
CA GLN A 14 13.14 -18.29 -3.12
C GLN A 14 12.92 -16.79 -3.41
N ARG A 15 13.97 -16.02 -3.75
CA ARG A 15 13.83 -14.62 -4.20
C ARG A 15 13.25 -14.52 -5.61
N LEU A 16 13.66 -15.38 -6.54
CA LEU A 16 13.07 -15.44 -7.88
C LEU A 16 11.58 -15.83 -7.84
N HIS A 17 11.18 -16.72 -6.92
CA HIS A 17 9.77 -17.05 -6.69
C HIS A 17 8.98 -15.92 -5.99
N ARG A 18 9.66 -14.91 -5.44
CA ARG A 18 9.04 -13.72 -4.83
C ARG A 18 8.98 -12.53 -5.79
N GLU A 19 9.84 -12.51 -6.81
CA GLU A 19 9.99 -11.40 -7.77
C GLU A 19 9.40 -11.71 -9.16
N LEU A 20 9.14 -12.98 -9.51
CA LEU A 20 8.43 -13.37 -10.74
C LEU A 20 7.39 -14.48 -10.43
N PRO A 21 6.15 -14.41 -10.96
CA PRO A 21 5.12 -15.43 -10.74
C PRO A 21 5.34 -16.59 -11.73
N LEU A 22 6.41 -17.36 -11.53
CA LEU A 22 6.66 -18.60 -12.28
C LEU A 22 6.56 -19.79 -11.32
N SER A 23 5.83 -20.82 -11.75
CA SER A 23 5.74 -22.07 -11.00
C SER A 23 7.09 -22.78 -10.94
N ALA A 24 7.27 -23.68 -9.97
CA ALA A 24 8.54 -24.41 -9.80
C ALA A 24 8.93 -25.22 -11.05
N GLU A 25 7.95 -25.70 -11.81
CA GLU A 25 8.16 -26.44 -13.07
C GLU A 25 8.62 -25.51 -14.20
N GLU A 26 8.00 -24.34 -14.35
CA GLU A 26 8.41 -23.36 -15.39
C GLU A 26 9.81 -22.78 -15.13
N LEU A 27 10.21 -22.67 -13.85
CA LEU A 27 11.56 -22.26 -13.49
C LEU A 27 12.59 -23.35 -13.81
N GLU A 28 12.20 -24.62 -13.74
CA GLU A 28 13.04 -25.77 -14.08
C GLU A 28 13.23 -25.86 -15.60
N ASP A 29 12.17 -25.66 -16.39
CA ASP A 29 12.26 -25.58 -17.86
C ASP A 29 13.15 -24.41 -18.33
N VAL A 30 13.02 -23.24 -17.69
CA VAL A 30 13.89 -22.09 -17.99
C VAL A 30 15.33 -22.41 -17.59
N PHE A 31 15.55 -23.06 -16.46
CA PHE A 31 16.89 -23.45 -16.02
C PHE A 31 17.54 -24.46 -16.98
N ASP A 32 16.81 -25.48 -17.42
CA ASP A 32 17.27 -26.47 -18.41
C ASP A 32 17.57 -25.83 -19.77
N SER A 33 16.79 -24.81 -20.16
CA SER A 33 17.04 -24.07 -21.41
C SER A 33 18.30 -23.19 -21.34
N LEU A 34 18.70 -22.75 -20.14
CA LEU A 34 19.88 -21.92 -19.91
C LEU A 34 21.13 -22.76 -19.58
N ASP A 35 20.96 -23.94 -19.00
CA ASP A 35 21.98 -24.93 -18.70
C ASP A 35 22.17 -25.91 -19.87
N THR A 36 22.58 -25.36 -21.02
CA THR A 36 22.95 -26.13 -22.22
C THR A 36 24.05 -27.16 -21.98
N ASP A 37 24.78 -27.01 -20.87
CA ASP A 37 25.91 -27.86 -20.50
C ASP A 37 25.47 -28.99 -19.55
N HIS A 38 24.18 -29.06 -19.18
CA HIS A 38 23.56 -30.04 -18.27
C HIS A 38 24.38 -30.27 -17.00
N THR A 39 24.95 -29.19 -16.48
CA THR A 39 25.83 -29.22 -15.31
C THR A 39 25.05 -29.26 -13.99
N GLY A 40 23.73 -29.04 -14.06
CA GLY A 40 22.82 -28.95 -12.92
C GLY A 40 22.95 -27.65 -12.13
N HIS A 41 23.88 -26.76 -12.52
CA HIS A 41 24.23 -25.55 -11.79
C HIS A 41 24.72 -24.43 -12.72
N LEU A 42 23.99 -23.31 -12.77
CA LEU A 42 24.40 -22.10 -13.48
C LEU A 42 25.12 -21.14 -12.54
N THR A 43 26.33 -20.71 -12.92
CA THR A 43 26.98 -19.58 -12.24
C THR A 43 26.21 -18.30 -12.53
N LEU A 44 26.18 -17.36 -11.56
CA LEU A 44 25.40 -16.12 -11.68
C LEU A 44 25.72 -15.34 -12.97
N ALA A 45 27.00 -15.28 -13.35
CA ALA A 45 27.43 -14.63 -14.58
C ALA A 45 26.91 -15.33 -15.85
N ALA A 46 26.92 -16.67 -15.88
CA ALA A 46 26.38 -17.45 -16.98
C ALA A 46 24.85 -17.31 -17.06
N PHE A 47 24.16 -17.35 -15.92
CA PHE A 47 22.72 -17.14 -15.81
C PHE A 47 22.34 -15.75 -16.36
N SER A 48 22.93 -14.67 -15.85
CA SER A 48 22.58 -13.32 -16.29
C SER A 48 22.86 -13.08 -17.77
N SER A 49 23.96 -13.62 -18.29
CA SER A 49 24.30 -13.47 -19.71
C SER A 49 23.34 -14.26 -20.62
N ARG A 50 23.07 -15.54 -20.30
CA ARG A 50 22.21 -16.40 -21.11
C ARG A 50 20.74 -16.04 -20.97
N PHE A 51 20.30 -15.64 -19.77
CA PHE A 51 18.93 -15.21 -19.50
C PHE A 51 18.61 -13.88 -20.20
N SER A 52 19.56 -12.93 -20.21
CA SER A 52 19.42 -11.72 -21.01
C SER A 52 19.23 -12.08 -22.49
N GLN A 53 20.04 -13.00 -23.03
CA GLN A 53 19.92 -13.41 -24.43
C GLN A 53 18.61 -14.17 -24.72
N PHE A 54 18.11 -14.97 -23.78
CA PHE A 54 16.82 -15.66 -23.86
C PHE A 54 15.64 -14.67 -23.96
N LEU A 55 15.65 -13.62 -23.15
CA LEU A 55 14.65 -12.55 -23.19
C LEU A 55 14.73 -11.72 -24.49
N HIS A 56 15.93 -11.49 -25.02
CA HIS A 56 16.10 -10.79 -26.29
C HIS A 56 15.69 -11.64 -27.51
N GLY A 57 15.91 -12.97 -27.47
CA GLY A 57 15.54 -13.89 -28.54
C GLY A 57 14.04 -14.17 -28.60
N ARG A 58 13.37 -14.09 -27.45
CA ARG A 58 11.92 -14.25 -27.33
C ARG A 58 11.30 -12.87 -27.16
N ARG A 59 11.06 -12.14 -28.27
CA ARG A 59 9.98 -11.16 -28.30
C ARG A 59 8.72 -11.94 -27.92
N ILE A 60 8.32 -11.87 -26.66
CA ILE A 60 7.18 -12.60 -26.13
C ILE A 60 5.94 -11.93 -26.72
N SER A 61 5.57 -12.35 -27.93
CA SER A 61 4.19 -12.33 -28.39
C SER A 61 3.45 -13.24 -27.43
N VAL A 62 2.90 -12.68 -26.36
CA VAL A 62 1.94 -13.39 -25.50
C VAL A 62 0.65 -13.44 -26.29
N THR A 63 0.58 -14.37 -27.23
CA THR A 63 -0.64 -14.73 -27.96
C THR A 63 -1.13 -16.05 -27.36
N ASP A 64 -2.23 -15.91 -26.64
CA ASP A 64 -3.38 -16.83 -26.58
C ASP A 64 -3.22 -18.29 -26.13
N GLU A 65 -4.19 -18.64 -25.27
CA GLU A 65 -4.83 -19.95 -25.09
C GLU A 65 -4.30 -20.91 -24.00
N PRO A 66 -5.19 -21.69 -23.37
CA PRO A 66 -5.57 -21.43 -21.99
C PRO A 66 -5.29 -22.63 -21.08
N ASN A 67 -4.84 -22.39 -19.83
CA ASN A 67 -5.02 -23.40 -18.80
C ASN A 67 -5.22 -22.80 -17.41
N GLN A 68 -6.20 -23.38 -16.73
CA GLN A 68 -6.88 -22.86 -15.56
C GLN A 68 -6.04 -22.99 -14.29
N GLY A 69 -6.01 -21.92 -13.47
CA GLY A 69 -5.47 -22.01 -12.12
C GLY A 69 -5.14 -20.67 -11.48
N LEU A 70 -6.17 -19.89 -11.14
CA LEU A 70 -6.10 -18.88 -10.06
C LEU A 70 -5.08 -17.73 -10.19
N VAL A 71 -4.94 -17.08 -11.35
CA VAL A 71 -4.47 -15.67 -11.40
C VAL A 71 -5.24 -14.85 -12.46
N PRO A 72 -6.53 -14.51 -12.29
CA PRO A 72 -7.22 -13.72 -13.30
C PRO A 72 -7.31 -12.22 -12.97
N VAL A 73 -7.33 -11.79 -11.70
CA VAL A 73 -7.81 -10.42 -11.41
C VAL A 73 -6.79 -9.34 -11.76
N PHE A 74 -5.51 -9.51 -11.40
CA PHE A 74 -4.49 -8.47 -11.62
C PHE A 74 -4.04 -8.37 -13.08
N LYS A 75 -3.69 -9.51 -13.72
CA LYS A 75 -3.33 -9.53 -15.14
C LYS A 75 -4.50 -9.16 -16.06
N ALA A 76 -5.72 -9.59 -15.76
CA ALA A 76 -6.86 -9.14 -16.56
C ALA A 76 -7.11 -7.65 -16.36
N LYS A 77 -6.99 -7.11 -15.14
CA LYS A 77 -7.12 -5.67 -14.92
C LYS A 77 -6.03 -4.90 -15.65
N GLU A 78 -4.79 -5.38 -15.66
CA GLU A 78 -3.66 -4.81 -16.39
C GLU A 78 -3.86 -4.86 -17.92
N VAL A 79 -4.27 -6.00 -18.48
CA VAL A 79 -4.54 -6.14 -19.93
C VAL A 79 -5.76 -5.31 -20.35
N LEU A 80 -6.82 -5.26 -19.54
CA LEU A 80 -8.03 -4.48 -19.80
C LEU A 80 -7.76 -2.98 -19.68
N TYR A 81 -6.91 -2.58 -18.72
CA TYR A 81 -6.36 -1.24 -18.61
C TYR A 81 -5.57 -0.92 -19.89
N GLN A 82 -4.56 -1.71 -20.24
CA GLN A 82 -3.67 -1.49 -21.40
C GLN A 82 -4.42 -1.45 -22.74
N SER A 83 -5.38 -2.33 -22.97
CA SER A 83 -6.18 -2.34 -24.20
C SER A 83 -7.25 -1.24 -24.23
N GLN A 84 -7.81 -0.84 -23.08
CA GLN A 84 -8.63 0.37 -22.98
C GLN A 84 -7.82 1.65 -23.22
N TRP A 85 -6.52 1.64 -22.88
CA TRP A 85 -5.60 2.74 -23.16
C TRP A 85 -5.20 2.83 -24.61
N GLU A 86 -4.77 1.73 -25.22
CA GLU A 86 -4.39 1.67 -26.64
C GLU A 86 -5.52 2.08 -27.57
N ALA A 87 -6.78 1.76 -27.23
CA ALA A 87 -7.95 2.15 -28.01
C ALA A 87 -8.28 3.66 -27.95
N ARG A 88 -7.76 4.40 -26.96
CA ARG A 88 -8.05 5.84 -26.76
C ARG A 88 -6.93 6.77 -27.24
N LEU A 89 -5.73 6.24 -27.51
CA LEU A 89 -4.49 6.96 -27.88
C LEU A 89 -4.43 7.48 -29.34
N SER A 90 -5.58 7.73 -29.98
CA SER A 90 -5.62 8.11 -31.41
C SER A 90 -5.68 9.64 -31.64
N GLY A 91 -5.60 10.48 -30.59
CA GLY A 91 -6.14 11.84 -30.67
C GLY A 91 -5.28 13.01 -30.20
N MET A 92 -4.75 13.02 -28.98
CA MET A 92 -4.23 14.26 -28.39
C MET A 92 -3.23 14.01 -27.24
N GLU A 93 -1.94 14.07 -27.55
CA GLU A 93 -0.87 13.53 -26.71
C GLU A 93 -0.72 14.21 -25.31
N ASP A 94 -0.98 15.51 -25.17
CA ASP A 94 -0.72 16.22 -23.89
C ASP A 94 -1.94 16.29 -22.93
N GLU A 95 -3.16 16.54 -23.43
CA GLU A 95 -4.38 16.61 -22.60
C GLU A 95 -4.84 15.21 -22.14
N GLU A 96 -4.53 14.16 -22.90
CA GLU A 96 -4.87 12.78 -22.56
C GLU A 96 -3.97 12.23 -21.43
N GLU A 97 -2.69 12.63 -21.38
CA GLU A 97 -1.74 12.28 -20.31
C GLU A 97 -2.17 12.81 -18.93
N GLU A 98 -2.69 14.05 -18.88
CA GLU A 98 -3.26 14.66 -17.67
C GLU A 98 -4.45 13.84 -17.12
N GLY A 99 -5.31 13.36 -18.03
CA GLY A 99 -6.46 12.51 -17.67
C GLY A 99 -6.04 11.14 -17.15
N HIS A 100 -4.97 10.55 -17.71
CA HIS A 100 -4.47 9.25 -17.29
C HIS A 100 -3.91 9.27 -15.86
N PHE A 101 -3.07 10.25 -15.55
CA PHE A 101 -2.50 10.40 -14.23
C PHE A 101 -3.58 10.69 -13.18
N THR A 102 -4.54 11.55 -13.52
CA THR A 102 -5.68 11.87 -12.64
C THR A 102 -6.50 10.62 -12.32
N MET A 103 -6.81 9.78 -13.32
CA MET A 103 -7.57 8.54 -13.12
C MET A 103 -6.78 7.50 -12.30
N LEU A 104 -5.45 7.44 -12.48
CA LEU A 104 -4.58 6.62 -11.64
C LEU A 104 -4.67 7.07 -10.18
N LEU A 105 -4.47 8.37 -9.91
CA LEU A 105 -4.56 8.90 -8.54
C LEU A 105 -5.95 8.66 -7.94
N GLU A 106 -7.02 8.82 -8.71
CA GLU A 106 -8.38 8.52 -8.25
C GLU A 106 -8.53 7.03 -7.89
N SER A 107 -8.02 6.12 -8.72
CA SER A 107 -8.07 4.68 -8.48
C SER A 107 -7.26 4.26 -7.25
N LEU A 108 -6.17 4.97 -6.94
CA LEU A 108 -5.37 4.80 -5.74
C LEU A 108 -5.97 5.53 -4.52
N GLY A 109 -6.94 6.42 -4.74
CA GLY A 109 -7.48 7.32 -3.73
C GLY A 109 -6.45 8.32 -3.22
N ALA A 110 -5.56 8.76 -4.11
CA ALA A 110 -4.39 9.59 -3.86
C ALA A 110 -4.56 11.05 -4.30
N SER A 111 -5.73 11.44 -4.83
CA SER A 111 -5.98 12.77 -5.43
C SER A 111 -5.62 13.95 -4.51
N ASN A 112 -5.66 13.77 -3.19
CA ASN A 112 -5.37 14.80 -2.19
C ASN A 112 -4.28 14.37 -1.19
N VAL A 113 -3.47 13.36 -1.55
CA VAL A 113 -2.49 12.75 -0.62
C VAL A 113 -1.10 13.38 -0.75
N PHE A 114 -0.77 13.88 -1.94
CA PHE A 114 0.51 14.51 -2.24
C PHE A 114 0.39 16.04 -2.20
N GLU A 115 1.38 16.72 -1.60
CA GLU A 115 1.44 18.20 -1.55
C GLU A 115 1.73 18.80 -2.95
N ASP A 116 2.63 18.16 -3.71
CA ASP A 116 3.02 18.57 -5.06
C ASP A 116 2.73 17.45 -6.09
N PRO A 117 1.47 17.29 -6.55
CA PRO A 117 1.11 16.26 -7.52
C PRO A 117 1.79 16.47 -8.89
N ASP A 118 2.20 17.70 -9.21
CA ASP A 118 2.86 18.03 -10.48
C ASP A 118 4.25 17.39 -10.63
N GLU A 119 5.02 17.26 -9.55
CA GLU A 119 6.33 16.60 -9.61
C GLU A 119 6.18 15.11 -9.90
N VAL A 120 5.25 14.46 -9.19
CA VAL A 120 4.91 13.06 -9.36
C VAL A 120 4.37 12.81 -10.77
N ARG A 121 3.53 13.72 -11.27
CA ARG A 121 3.01 13.69 -12.64
C ARG A 121 4.13 13.79 -13.67
N SER A 122 5.05 14.72 -13.48
CA SER A 122 6.18 14.91 -14.40
C SER A 122 7.08 13.68 -14.46
N LEU A 123 7.26 12.98 -13.34
CA LEU A 123 8.04 11.75 -13.26
C LEU A 123 7.29 10.59 -13.93
N TRP A 124 5.99 10.46 -13.71
CA TRP A 124 5.14 9.46 -14.35
C TRP A 124 5.15 9.60 -15.88
N ALA A 125 5.00 10.83 -16.40
CA ALA A 125 5.04 11.10 -17.83
C ALA A 125 6.42 10.79 -18.45
N LYS A 126 7.52 11.13 -17.75
CA LYS A 126 8.88 10.75 -18.18
C LYS A 126 9.10 9.25 -18.20
N LEU A 127 8.69 8.53 -17.15
CA LEU A 127 8.79 7.07 -17.08
C LEU A 127 8.00 6.40 -18.20
N ARG A 128 6.80 6.88 -18.50
CA ARG A 128 5.98 6.35 -19.59
C ARG A 128 6.66 6.49 -20.97
N ARG A 129 7.33 7.62 -21.22
CA ARG A 129 7.99 7.91 -22.50
C ARG A 129 9.36 7.24 -22.63
N ASP A 130 10.17 7.29 -21.59
CA ASP A 130 11.58 6.92 -21.64
C ASP A 130 11.83 5.47 -21.18
N GLU A 131 11.10 5.00 -20.15
CA GLU A 131 11.32 3.69 -19.51
C GLU A 131 10.00 3.00 -19.08
N PRO A 132 9.15 2.56 -20.03
CA PRO A 132 7.79 2.07 -19.75
C PRO A 132 7.75 0.80 -18.87
N HIS A 133 8.85 0.04 -18.82
CA HIS A 133 8.97 -1.16 -17.99
C HIS A 133 9.11 -0.85 -16.48
N LEU A 134 9.47 0.38 -16.11
CA LEU A 134 9.52 0.83 -14.72
C LEU A 134 8.20 1.47 -14.25
N LEU A 135 7.28 1.75 -15.17
CA LEU A 135 6.02 2.42 -14.86
C LEU A 135 5.19 1.63 -13.85
N SER A 136 5.11 0.30 -13.99
CA SER A 136 4.39 -0.58 -13.06
C SER A 136 4.97 -0.55 -11.65
N ASN A 137 6.30 -0.59 -11.51
CA ASN A 137 6.98 -0.46 -10.22
C ASN A 137 6.71 0.89 -9.57
N PHE A 138 6.67 1.95 -10.38
CA PHE A 138 6.36 3.30 -9.90
C PHE A 138 4.90 3.42 -9.46
N GLU A 139 3.94 2.87 -10.20
CA GLU A 139 2.54 2.83 -9.81
C GLU A 139 2.30 2.00 -8.53
N GLU A 140 3.00 0.88 -8.38
CA GLU A 140 2.97 0.09 -7.13
C GLU A 140 3.56 0.90 -5.97
N PHE A 141 4.67 1.61 -6.20
CA PHE A 141 5.25 2.49 -5.19
C PHE A 141 4.26 3.59 -4.77
N LEU A 142 3.60 4.25 -5.73
CA LEU A 142 2.56 5.24 -5.44
C LEU A 142 1.40 4.64 -4.65
N ALA A 143 0.96 3.43 -4.98
CA ALA A 143 -0.09 2.73 -4.24
C ALA A 143 0.33 2.49 -2.79
N ARG A 144 1.56 2.03 -2.56
CA ARG A 144 2.10 1.76 -1.22
C ARG A 144 2.29 3.02 -0.40
N VAL A 145 2.84 4.09 -0.98
CA VAL A 145 3.01 5.39 -0.31
C VAL A 145 1.64 5.98 0.04
N THR A 146 0.70 5.97 -0.91
CA THR A 146 -0.67 6.44 -0.68
C THR A 146 -1.33 5.67 0.46
N HIS A 147 -1.19 4.35 0.47
CA HIS A 147 -1.73 3.51 1.53
C HIS A 147 -1.15 3.87 2.90
N GLN A 148 0.18 3.98 3.00
CA GLN A 148 0.85 4.34 4.26
C GLN A 148 0.45 5.72 4.78
N ILE A 149 0.33 6.71 3.89
CA ILE A 149 -0.10 8.06 4.30
C ILE A 149 -1.54 8.01 4.83
N LYS A 150 -2.44 7.29 4.15
CA LYS A 150 -3.83 7.14 4.59
C LYS A 150 -3.94 6.39 5.91
N GLU A 151 -3.17 5.32 6.09
CA GLU A 151 -3.10 4.55 7.33
C GLU A 151 -2.63 5.43 8.49
N ALA A 152 -1.55 6.20 8.31
CA ALA A 152 -1.05 7.13 9.32
C ALA A 152 -2.07 8.22 9.68
N HIS A 153 -2.78 8.77 8.70
CA HIS A 153 -3.86 9.73 8.93
C HIS A 153 -5.03 9.12 9.72
N GLN A 154 -5.38 7.87 9.41
CA GLN A 154 -6.44 7.15 10.10
C GLN A 154 -6.04 6.88 11.56
N GLU A 155 -4.83 6.37 11.81
CA GLU A 155 -4.30 6.13 13.16
C GLU A 155 -4.28 7.43 14.00
N ARG A 156 -3.82 8.54 13.40
CA ARG A 156 -3.85 9.86 14.04
C ARG A 156 -5.26 10.24 14.47
N THR A 157 -6.22 10.09 13.57
CA THR A 157 -7.63 10.45 13.82
C THR A 157 -8.23 9.57 14.92
N GLU A 158 -7.92 8.27 14.91
CA GLU A 158 -8.36 7.34 15.95
C GLU A 158 -7.79 7.71 17.33
N MET A 159 -6.50 8.03 17.38
CA MET A 159 -5.83 8.47 18.60
C MET A 159 -6.39 9.81 19.11
N GLU A 160 -6.63 10.79 18.23
CA GLU A 160 -7.30 12.04 18.58
C GLU A 160 -8.71 11.79 19.16
N SER A 161 -9.48 10.89 18.55
CA SER A 161 -10.82 10.52 19.07
C SER A 161 -10.74 9.86 20.46
N ALA A 162 -9.72 9.05 20.71
CA ALA A 162 -9.50 8.40 21.99
C ALA A 162 -9.14 9.41 23.08
N LEU A 163 -8.30 10.39 22.74
CA LEU A 163 -7.95 11.50 23.62
C LEU A 163 -9.18 12.36 23.93
N GLN A 164 -9.98 12.71 22.91
CA GLN A 164 -11.21 13.48 23.10
C GLN A 164 -12.21 12.76 24.00
N ARG A 165 -12.42 11.45 23.80
CA ARG A 165 -13.27 10.64 24.70
C ARG A 165 -12.76 10.65 26.12
N LYS A 166 -11.46 10.43 26.33
CA LYS A 166 -10.86 10.46 27.67
C LYS A 166 -11.02 11.83 28.34
N ALA A 167 -10.81 12.91 27.59
CA ALA A 167 -11.02 14.27 28.09
C ALA A 167 -12.49 14.54 28.43
N ALA A 168 -13.43 14.07 27.60
CA ALA A 168 -14.86 14.20 27.86
C ALA A 168 -15.30 13.43 29.11
N THR A 169 -14.81 12.19 29.30
CA THR A 169 -15.06 11.41 30.50
C THR A 169 -14.52 12.12 31.74
N HIS A 170 -13.26 12.56 31.72
CA HIS A 170 -12.67 13.29 32.85
C HIS A 170 -13.43 14.59 33.17
N ASN A 171 -13.82 15.36 32.15
CA ASN A 171 -14.63 16.57 32.34
C ASN A 171 -16.02 16.27 32.93
N SER A 172 -16.63 15.14 32.57
CA SER A 172 -17.91 14.71 33.13
C SER A 172 -17.79 14.31 34.60
N GLU A 173 -16.72 13.61 34.98
CA GLU A 173 -16.43 13.21 36.36
C GLU A 173 -16.17 14.43 37.24
N ILE A 174 -15.37 15.39 36.74
CA ILE A 174 -15.13 16.65 37.43
C ILE A 174 -16.45 17.38 37.68
N ARG A 175 -17.30 17.50 36.65
CA ARG A 175 -18.60 18.18 36.78
C ARG A 175 -19.48 17.50 37.81
N HIS A 176 -19.58 16.17 37.74
CA HIS A 176 -20.34 15.38 38.72
C HIS A 176 -19.84 15.62 40.16
N LEU A 177 -18.52 15.68 40.37
CA LEU A 177 -17.95 15.94 41.70
C LEU A 177 -18.29 17.35 42.19
N TYR A 178 -18.27 18.36 41.31
CA TYR A 178 -18.69 19.72 41.65
C TYR A 178 -20.19 19.77 42.02
N GLU A 179 -21.04 19.12 41.25
CA GLU A 179 -22.49 19.06 41.50
C GLU A 179 -22.78 18.36 42.84
N GLU A 180 -22.13 17.24 43.11
CA GLU A 180 -22.25 16.50 44.38
C GLU A 180 -21.78 17.35 45.57
N MET A 181 -20.65 18.04 45.44
CA MET A 181 -20.13 18.92 46.48
C MET A 181 -21.08 20.08 46.78
N GLU A 182 -21.66 20.71 45.75
CA GLU A 182 -22.63 21.79 45.91
C GLU A 182 -23.91 21.29 46.62
N ALA A 183 -24.39 20.09 46.26
CA ALA A 183 -25.55 19.47 46.91
C ALA A 183 -25.28 19.19 48.41
N GLN A 184 -24.07 18.72 48.75
CA GLN A 184 -23.66 18.50 50.14
C GLN A 184 -23.55 19.81 50.93
N ILE A 185 -22.92 20.85 50.36
CA ILE A 185 -22.84 22.17 50.99
C ILE A 185 -24.24 22.72 51.27
N LYS A 186 -25.16 22.62 50.30
CA LYS A 186 -26.54 23.06 50.47
C LYS A 186 -27.25 22.29 51.59
N THR A 187 -27.11 20.97 51.61
CA THR A 187 -27.73 20.11 52.64
C THR A 187 -27.23 20.46 54.04
N GLU A 188 -25.92 20.64 54.22
CA GLU A 188 -25.34 21.02 55.50
C GLU A 188 -25.75 22.43 55.93
N LYS A 189 -25.84 23.37 54.99
CA LYS A 189 -26.34 24.72 55.25
C LYS A 189 -27.79 24.71 55.73
N ASP A 190 -28.67 23.96 55.06
CA ASP A 190 -30.07 23.83 55.44
C ASP A 190 -30.24 23.17 56.81
N ARG A 191 -29.42 22.15 57.12
CA ARG A 191 -29.36 21.49 58.42
C ARG A 191 -28.97 22.45 59.54
N LEU A 192 -27.93 23.27 59.33
CA LEU A 192 -27.48 24.27 60.29
C LEU A 192 -28.56 25.34 60.53
N LEU A 193 -29.22 25.83 59.47
CA LEU A 193 -30.31 26.80 59.60
C LEU A 193 -31.49 26.27 60.41
N LEU A 194 -31.85 25.00 60.24
CA LEU A 194 -32.91 24.36 61.03
C LEU A 194 -32.53 24.30 62.51
N GLN A 195 -31.31 23.86 62.83
CA GLN A 195 -30.81 23.80 64.21
C GLN A 195 -30.76 25.18 64.88
N ASP A 196 -30.35 26.22 64.15
CA ASP A 196 -30.37 27.60 64.67
C ASP A 196 -31.79 28.09 64.92
N SER A 197 -32.73 27.80 64.03
CA SER A 197 -34.15 28.12 64.23
C SER A 197 -34.73 27.43 65.47
N GLU A 198 -34.41 26.16 65.70
CA GLU A 198 -34.85 25.40 66.89
C GLU A 198 -34.26 25.98 68.18
N ARG A 199 -32.99 26.41 68.16
CA ARG A 199 -32.33 27.04 69.32
C ARG A 199 -32.91 28.40 69.69
N ILE A 200 -33.39 29.17 68.71
CA ILE A 200 -33.98 30.50 68.92
C ILE A 200 -35.43 30.40 69.45
N GLN A 201 -36.10 29.27 69.24
CA GLN A 201 -37.47 29.03 69.70
C GLN A 201 -37.57 28.47 71.14
N LEU A 202 -36.45 28.08 71.75
CA LEU A 202 -36.34 27.65 73.15
C LEU A 202 -35.87 28.78 74.06
#